data_AF-A0A7J5Z6U0-F1
#
_entry.id   AF-A0A7J5Z6U0-F1
#
_cell.length_a   1.000
_cell.length_b   1.000
_cell.length_c   1.000
_cell.angle_alpha   90.00
_cell.angle_beta   90.00
_cell.angle_gamma   90.00
#
_symmetry.space_group_name_H-M   'P 1'
#
loop_
_entity.id
_entity.type
_entity.pdbx_description
1 polymer ?
#
loop_
_entity_poly.entity_id
_entity_poly.type
_entity_poly.pdbx_seq_one_letter_code
_entity_poly.pdbx_strand_id
1 'polypeptide(L)'
;MGYMLLSDRLVESFLHAKKWLKPNGLMFPSSGDIHLAPFSDEQLYFEHYARATFWQQRSFYGVNLSALHSAAMDEFFRQPIVDTFDMPVLMAKSVKHCINFMEAKAEDLNRLHVLSPRLLWYSCNLTSAFKKCMSIIEIPFVFTLLQSAPTEPLTRWSQVRCLLQTPLFTKPGQTLSGTVLLVANNRQSYDIHISATVDQSGFTSGNVLDLKNPYFRLLPSHIEHDDISNRAHLI
;
A
#
# COMPACT_ATOMS: atom_id res chain seq x y z
N MET A 1 -8.57 -11.23 9.07
CA MET A 1 -7.36 -10.43 8.79
C MET A 1 -7.81 -9.08 8.23
N GLY A 2 -7.19 -7.99 8.66
CA GLY A 2 -7.52 -6.65 8.17
C GLY A 2 -6.73 -6.26 6.91
N TYR A 3 -6.85 -5.01 6.46
CA TYR A 3 -5.98 -4.45 5.42
C TYR A 3 -4.49 -4.65 5.74
N MET A 4 -3.68 -4.88 4.71
CA MET A 4 -2.25 -5.20 4.86
C MET A 4 -1.96 -6.35 5.84
N LEU A 5 -2.89 -7.30 6.02
CA LEU A 5 -2.85 -8.40 7.00
C LEU A 5 -2.92 -7.95 8.49
N LEU A 6 -2.41 -6.76 8.79
CA LEU A 6 -2.10 -6.28 10.13
C LEU A 6 -3.06 -5.21 10.66
N SER A 7 -3.92 -4.62 9.81
CA SER A 7 -4.93 -3.66 10.24
C SER A 7 -5.77 -4.23 11.39
N ASP A 8 -6.16 -3.34 12.30
CA ASP A 8 -6.91 -3.61 13.52
C ASP A 8 -6.18 -4.48 14.55
N ARG A 9 -4.88 -4.77 14.34
CA ARG A 9 -4.01 -5.54 15.25
C ARG A 9 -4.58 -6.90 15.67
N LEU A 10 -5.52 -7.45 14.90
CA LEU A 10 -6.18 -8.74 15.19
C LEU A 10 -5.20 -9.91 15.25
N VAL A 11 -4.09 -9.80 14.52
CA VAL A 11 -3.03 -10.82 14.50
C VAL A 11 -2.39 -10.98 15.89
N GLU A 12 -2.31 -9.92 16.69
CA GLU A 12 -1.76 -10.02 18.05
C GLU A 12 -2.66 -10.85 18.96
N SER A 13 -3.98 -10.63 18.89
CA SER A 13 -4.96 -11.46 19.59
C SER A 13 -4.91 -12.92 19.11
N PHE A 14 -4.72 -13.13 17.81
CA PHE A 14 -4.55 -14.46 17.22
C PHE A 14 -3.29 -15.17 17.74
N LEU A 15 -2.15 -14.47 17.80
CA LEU A 15 -0.92 -15.00 18.38
C LEU A 15 -1.03 -15.21 19.90
N HIS A 16 -1.74 -14.34 20.60
CA HIS A 16 -2.02 -14.49 22.03
C HIS A 16 -2.81 -15.76 22.34
N ALA A 17 -3.68 -16.19 21.40
CA ALA A 17 -4.46 -17.40 21.56
C ALA A 17 -3.61 -18.69 21.58
N LYS A 18 -2.34 -18.64 21.17
CA LYS A 18 -1.41 -19.78 21.27
C LYS A 18 -1.25 -20.32 22.68
N LYS A 19 -1.53 -19.54 23.72
CA LYS A 19 -1.49 -20.02 25.11
C LYS A 19 -2.49 -21.15 25.41
N TRP A 20 -3.52 -21.31 24.58
CA TRP A 20 -4.49 -22.40 24.67
C TRP A 20 -4.21 -23.55 23.67
N LEU A 21 -3.15 -23.43 22.87
CA LEU A 21 -2.78 -24.44 21.88
C LEU A 21 -2.09 -25.62 22.58
N LYS A 22 -2.57 -26.84 22.30
CA LYS A 22 -1.90 -28.06 22.77
C LYS A 22 -0.49 -28.16 22.17
N PRO A 23 0.46 -28.87 22.83
CA PRO A 23 1.72 -29.23 22.19
C PRO A 23 1.47 -29.91 20.84
N ASN A 24 2.21 -29.51 19.80
CA ASN A 24 2.02 -29.94 18.41
C ASN A 24 0.66 -29.58 17.78
N GLY A 25 -0.11 -28.67 18.39
CA GLY A 25 -1.30 -28.10 17.77
C GLY A 25 -0.94 -27.23 16.56
N LEU A 26 -1.83 -27.16 15.58
CA LEU A 26 -1.66 -26.36 14.37
C LEU A 26 -2.41 -25.04 14.48
N MET A 27 -1.90 -24.00 13.83
CA MET A 27 -2.62 -22.75 13.62
C MET A 27 -3.13 -22.66 12.19
N PHE A 28 -4.33 -22.13 12.01
CA PHE A 28 -4.89 -21.84 10.70
C PHE A 28 -5.39 -20.38 10.64
N PRO A 29 -4.86 -19.53 9.74
CA PRO A 29 -3.72 -19.81 8.86
C PRO A 29 -2.42 -20.06 9.66
N SER A 30 -1.50 -20.84 9.07
CA SER A 30 -0.20 -21.14 9.68
C SER A 30 0.83 -20.04 9.43
N SER A 31 0.74 -19.35 8.29
CA SER A 31 1.60 -18.23 7.93
C SER A 31 0.84 -17.16 7.13
N GLY A 32 1.41 -15.96 7.09
CA GLY A 32 0.95 -14.84 6.29
C GLY A 32 2.10 -14.22 5.50
N ASP A 33 2.05 -14.31 4.18
CA ASP A 33 2.89 -13.54 3.26
C ASP A 33 2.38 -12.09 3.08
N ILE A 34 3.32 -11.14 3.09
CA ILE A 34 3.17 -9.76 2.67
C ILE A 34 4.00 -9.57 1.42
N HIS A 35 3.38 -9.16 0.32
CA HIS A 35 4.08 -8.79 -0.90
C HIS A 35 4.33 -7.28 -0.95
N LEU A 36 5.40 -6.87 -1.64
CA LEU A 36 5.78 -5.48 -1.87
C LEU A 36 6.34 -5.36 -3.28
N ALA A 37 5.80 -4.47 -4.11
CA ALA A 37 6.34 -4.16 -5.44
C ALA A 37 6.19 -2.65 -5.71
N PRO A 38 7.13 -2.01 -6.41
CA PRO A 38 7.01 -0.63 -6.90
C PRO A 38 6.05 -0.58 -8.08
N PHE A 39 5.34 0.54 -8.24
CA PHE A 39 4.44 0.75 -9.37
C PHE A 39 4.49 2.19 -9.89
N SER A 40 4.11 2.43 -11.13
CA SER A 40 4.00 3.77 -11.73
C SER A 40 2.54 4.08 -12.10
N ASP A 41 1.91 5.06 -11.43
CA ASP A 41 0.52 5.48 -11.71
C ASP A 41 0.36 7.01 -11.58
N GLU A 42 0.89 7.72 -12.57
CA GLU A 42 0.89 9.19 -12.64
C GLU A 42 -0.51 9.80 -12.42
N GLN A 43 -1.57 9.13 -12.88
CA GLN A 43 -2.93 9.59 -12.69
C GLN A 43 -3.31 9.58 -11.20
N LEU A 44 -2.96 8.53 -10.46
CA LEU A 44 -3.24 8.44 -9.02
C LEU A 44 -2.50 9.52 -8.24
N TYR A 45 -1.22 9.74 -8.52
CA TYR A 45 -0.44 10.76 -7.82
C TYR A 45 -0.98 12.15 -8.07
N PHE A 46 -1.33 12.48 -9.33
CA PHE A 46 -1.96 13.76 -9.62
C PHE A 46 -3.35 13.91 -9.00
N GLU A 47 -4.15 12.84 -8.93
CA GLU A 47 -5.43 12.84 -8.21
C GLU A 47 -5.22 13.23 -6.74
N HIS A 48 -4.26 12.61 -6.06
CA HIS A 48 -3.93 12.93 -4.67
C HIS A 48 -3.35 14.34 -4.50
N TYR A 49 -2.45 14.76 -5.38
CA TYR A 49 -1.90 16.11 -5.38
C TYR A 49 -2.99 17.16 -5.59
N ALA A 50 -3.93 16.91 -6.50
CA ALA A 50 -5.03 17.83 -6.82
C ALA A 50 -6.01 18.04 -5.65
N ARG A 51 -6.15 17.06 -4.73
CA ARG A 51 -6.96 17.22 -3.51
C ARG A 51 -6.42 18.34 -2.62
N ALA A 52 -5.11 18.58 -2.61
CA ALA A 52 -4.50 19.69 -1.88
C ALA A 52 -4.79 21.06 -2.51
N THR A 53 -5.06 21.13 -3.82
CA THR A 53 -5.24 22.40 -4.56
C THR A 53 -6.37 23.26 -4.01
N PHE A 54 -7.40 22.68 -3.39
CA PHE A 54 -8.45 23.44 -2.68
C PHE A 54 -7.86 24.44 -1.68
N TRP A 55 -6.82 24.04 -0.97
CA TRP A 55 -6.17 24.86 0.05
C TRP A 55 -5.28 25.96 -0.53
N GLN A 56 -5.07 26.03 -1.85
CA GLN A 56 -4.32 27.13 -2.48
C GLN A 56 -5.16 28.42 -2.65
N GLN A 57 -6.45 28.36 -2.33
CA GLN A 57 -7.36 29.50 -2.49
C GLN A 57 -6.98 30.68 -1.59
N ARG A 58 -6.79 31.85 -2.21
CA ARG A 58 -6.41 33.10 -1.52
C ARG A 58 -7.59 33.90 -0.96
N SER A 59 -8.82 33.58 -1.36
CA SER A 59 -10.03 34.29 -0.95
C SER A 59 -11.24 33.35 -0.96
N PHE A 60 -11.21 32.31 -0.14
CA PHE A 60 -12.37 31.45 0.11
C PHE A 60 -13.28 32.16 1.10
N TYR A 61 -14.42 32.69 0.62
CA TYR A 61 -15.31 33.56 1.39
C TYR A 61 -14.57 34.72 2.12
N GLY A 62 -13.55 35.29 1.47
CA GLY A 62 -12.73 36.37 2.03
C GLY A 62 -11.58 35.93 2.94
N VAL A 63 -11.37 34.62 3.13
CA VAL A 63 -10.26 34.06 3.93
C VAL A 63 -9.20 33.45 3.02
N ASN A 64 -7.93 33.71 3.31
CA ASN A 64 -6.81 33.09 2.61
C ASN A 64 -6.45 31.75 3.24
N LEU A 65 -6.64 30.65 2.51
CA LEU A 65 -6.34 29.28 2.94
C LEU A 65 -4.94 28.81 2.56
N SER A 66 -4.20 29.57 1.73
CA SER A 66 -2.93 29.12 1.13
C SER A 66 -1.86 28.70 2.12
N ALA A 67 -1.91 29.22 3.35
CA ALA A 67 -1.01 28.83 4.44
C ALA A 67 -1.17 27.36 4.89
N LEU A 68 -2.34 26.75 4.65
CA LEU A 68 -2.65 25.36 5.03
C LEU A 68 -2.34 24.35 3.92
N HIS A 69 -1.97 24.80 2.72
CA HIS A 69 -1.74 23.93 1.57
C HIS A 69 -0.68 22.85 1.83
N SER A 70 0.45 23.21 2.45
CA SER A 70 1.50 22.23 2.76
C SER A 70 1.04 21.18 3.76
N ALA A 71 0.35 21.59 4.83
CA ALA A 71 -0.20 20.68 5.82
C ALA A 71 -1.24 19.72 5.22
N ALA A 72 -2.11 20.23 4.35
CA ALA A 72 -3.09 19.41 3.64
C ALA A 72 -2.41 18.42 2.67
N MET A 73 -1.37 18.85 1.96
CA MET A 73 -0.58 17.98 1.09
C MET A 73 0.04 16.83 1.90
N ASP A 74 0.69 17.16 3.02
CA ASP A 74 1.26 16.15 3.92
C ASP A 74 0.16 15.19 4.38
N GLU A 75 -0.98 15.69 4.85
CA GLU A 75 -2.08 14.84 5.31
C GLU A 75 -2.61 13.89 4.23
N PHE A 76 -2.83 14.36 3.00
CA PHE A 76 -3.31 13.51 1.90
C PHE A 76 -2.28 12.46 1.46
N PHE A 77 -0.99 12.79 1.46
CA PHE A 77 0.08 11.85 1.14
C PHE A 77 0.33 10.83 2.27
N ARG A 78 -0.10 11.11 3.50
CA ARG A 78 -0.06 10.16 4.62
C ARG A 78 -1.17 9.11 4.57
N GLN A 79 -2.15 9.22 3.66
CA GLN A 79 -3.23 8.23 3.52
C GLN A 79 -2.79 7.08 2.62
N PRO A 80 -2.73 5.82 3.12
CA PRO A 80 -2.65 4.66 2.24
C PRO A 80 -3.90 4.56 1.40
N ILE A 81 -3.75 4.19 0.14
CA ILE A 81 -4.84 4.13 -0.84
C ILE A 81 -5.30 2.70 -0.94
N VAL A 82 -6.59 2.46 -0.71
CA VAL A 82 -7.19 1.12 -0.78
C VAL A 82 -8.03 1.04 -2.04
N ASP A 83 -7.54 0.27 -3.02
CA ASP A 83 -8.22 0.02 -4.29
C ASP A 83 -7.61 -1.16 -5.06
N THR A 84 -8.00 -1.28 -6.32
CA THR A 84 -7.54 -2.32 -7.24
C THR A 84 -6.86 -1.67 -8.44
N PHE A 85 -5.89 -2.36 -9.02
CA PHE A 85 -5.16 -1.88 -10.19
C PHE A 85 -4.71 -3.05 -11.06
N ASP A 86 -4.43 -2.75 -12.34
CA ASP A 86 -3.95 -3.75 -13.28
C ASP A 86 -2.44 -4.01 -13.13
N MET A 87 -2.04 -5.26 -13.37
CA MET A 87 -0.64 -5.71 -13.31
C MET A 87 0.40 -4.83 -14.05
N PRO A 88 0.12 -4.22 -15.23
CA PRO A 88 1.10 -3.42 -15.97
C PRO A 88 1.60 -2.18 -15.24
N VAL A 89 0.90 -1.74 -14.19
CA VAL A 89 1.32 -0.62 -13.34
C VAL A 89 2.55 -0.99 -12.50
N LEU A 90 2.76 -2.29 -12.22
CA LEU A 90 3.93 -2.78 -11.47
C LEU A 90 5.23 -2.71 -12.29
N MET A 91 6.28 -2.21 -11.66
CA MET A 91 7.58 -1.97 -12.32
C MET A 91 8.64 -3.05 -12.03
N ALA A 92 8.39 -3.91 -11.03
CA ALA A 92 9.30 -4.98 -10.68
C ALA A 92 8.54 -6.15 -10.06
N LYS A 93 9.18 -7.31 -9.99
CA LYS A 93 8.66 -8.47 -9.26
C LYS A 93 8.51 -8.12 -7.78
N SER A 94 7.45 -8.63 -7.15
CA SER A 94 7.25 -8.41 -5.73
C SER A 94 8.30 -9.13 -4.87
N VAL A 95 8.68 -8.48 -3.78
CA VAL A 95 9.38 -9.10 -2.65
C VAL A 95 8.35 -9.61 -1.67
N LYS A 96 8.60 -10.80 -1.13
CA LYS A 96 7.74 -11.46 -0.16
C LYS A 96 8.36 -11.43 1.22
N HIS A 97 7.57 -11.04 2.21
CA HIS A 97 7.89 -11.12 3.62
C HIS A 97 6.89 -12.06 4.31
N CYS A 98 7.38 -13.18 4.83
CA CYS A 98 6.53 -14.20 5.46
C CYS A 98 6.53 -14.03 6.98
N ILE A 99 5.33 -13.98 7.56
CA ILE A 99 5.09 -14.05 9.00
C ILE A 99 4.63 -15.47 9.30
N ASN A 100 5.47 -16.26 9.96
CA ASN A 100 5.10 -17.59 10.44
C ASN A 100 4.37 -17.47 11.78
N PHE A 101 3.05 -17.69 11.81
CA PHE A 101 2.25 -17.48 13.03
C PHE A 101 2.55 -18.52 14.13
N MET A 102 3.05 -19.69 13.75
CA MET A 102 3.47 -20.72 14.71
C MET A 102 4.64 -20.21 15.57
N GLU A 103 5.59 -19.51 14.95
CA GLU A 103 6.83 -19.05 15.57
C GLU A 103 6.74 -17.61 16.11
N ALA A 104 6.06 -16.71 15.40
CA ALA A 104 5.98 -15.29 15.72
C ALA A 104 5.33 -15.02 17.08
N LYS A 105 5.85 -14.05 17.82
CA LYS A 105 5.26 -13.56 19.07
C LYS A 105 4.50 -12.26 18.84
N ALA A 106 3.60 -11.92 19.76
CA ALA A 106 2.83 -10.68 19.64
C ALA A 106 3.76 -9.45 19.65
N GLU A 107 4.87 -9.51 20.38
CA GLU A 107 5.83 -8.42 20.45
C GLU A 107 6.57 -8.19 19.13
N ASP A 108 6.76 -9.24 18.32
CA ASP A 108 7.41 -9.15 17.00
C ASP A 108 6.61 -8.28 16.03
N LEU A 109 5.29 -8.19 16.25
CA LEU A 109 4.39 -7.36 15.45
C LEU A 109 4.42 -5.89 15.84
N ASN A 110 4.91 -5.51 17.03
CA ASN A 110 4.96 -4.09 17.42
C ASN A 110 5.83 -3.25 16.49
N ARG A 111 6.87 -3.85 15.92
CA ARG A 111 7.83 -3.17 15.04
C ARG A 111 8.32 -4.12 13.96
N LEU A 112 7.50 -4.31 12.94
CA LEU A 112 7.78 -5.24 11.86
C LEU A 112 8.66 -4.58 10.79
N HIS A 113 9.90 -5.04 10.68
CA HIS A 113 10.79 -4.70 9.57
C HIS A 113 10.53 -5.68 8.42
N VAL A 114 9.89 -5.20 7.37
CA VAL A 114 9.48 -6.05 6.24
C VAL A 114 10.67 -6.38 5.31
N LEU A 115 11.86 -5.82 5.60
CA LEU A 115 13.17 -5.92 4.91
C LEU A 115 13.50 -4.76 3.97
N SER A 116 14.79 -4.68 3.64
CA SER A 116 15.39 -3.71 2.72
C SER A 116 15.60 -4.31 1.32
N PRO A 117 14.57 -4.52 0.48
CA PRO A 117 14.78 -5.22 -0.77
C PRO A 117 15.64 -4.40 -1.74
N ARG A 118 16.66 -5.03 -2.32
CA ARG A 118 17.27 -4.60 -3.58
C ARG A 118 16.42 -5.14 -4.71
N LEU A 119 15.53 -4.32 -5.25
CA LEU A 119 14.72 -4.67 -6.41
C LEU A 119 15.50 -4.34 -7.68
N LEU A 120 15.75 -5.37 -8.48
CA LEU A 120 16.20 -5.20 -9.86
C LEU A 120 15.02 -4.73 -10.70
N TRP A 121 15.16 -3.55 -11.29
CA TRP A 121 14.15 -3.00 -12.18
C TRP A 121 14.23 -3.70 -13.52
N TYR A 122 13.14 -4.34 -13.92
CA TYR A 122 12.99 -4.94 -15.24
C TYR A 122 11.90 -4.17 -15.98
N SER A 123 12.25 -3.42 -17.02
CA SER A 123 11.23 -3.03 -18.01
C SER A 123 10.76 -4.30 -18.70
N CYS A 124 9.58 -4.81 -18.35
CA CYS A 124 8.87 -5.72 -19.24
C CYS A 124 8.09 -4.89 -20.26
N ASN A 125 8.48 -5.05 -21.53
CA ASN A 125 7.96 -4.39 -22.72
C ASN A 125 6.52 -4.82 -23.05
N LEU A 126 5.69 -3.94 -23.65
CA LEU A 126 5.28 -4.06 -25.07
C LEU A 126 4.31 -2.94 -25.53
N THR A 127 4.61 -2.42 -26.73
CA THR A 127 3.75 -1.69 -27.68
C THR A 127 3.15 -0.34 -27.28
N SER A 128 3.95 0.72 -27.44
CA SER A 128 3.67 1.76 -28.44
C SER A 128 4.92 2.61 -28.64
N ALA A 129 5.38 2.69 -29.88
CA ALA A 129 6.40 3.65 -30.30
C ALA A 129 5.95 5.05 -29.86
N PHE A 130 6.83 5.80 -29.17
CA PHE A 130 6.58 7.06 -28.44
C PHE A 130 6.19 6.96 -26.95
N LYS A 131 7.07 6.43 -26.10
CA LYS A 131 7.21 6.93 -24.71
C LYS A 131 8.66 7.35 -24.48
N LYS A 132 8.95 8.59 -24.86
CA LYS A 132 10.26 9.22 -24.85
C LYS A 132 10.46 9.94 -23.52
N CYS A 133 11.50 9.53 -22.78
CA CYS A 133 12.09 10.18 -21.59
C CYS A 133 11.22 10.30 -20.32
N MET A 134 11.82 9.88 -19.18
CA MET A 134 11.42 10.20 -17.81
C MET A 134 10.05 9.65 -17.40
N SER A 135 9.99 8.38 -17.01
CA SER A 135 8.84 7.85 -16.27
C SER A 135 8.98 8.25 -14.80
N ILE A 136 8.02 9.02 -14.31
CA ILE A 136 7.83 9.34 -12.89
C ILE A 136 7.59 8.01 -12.17
N ILE A 137 8.54 7.61 -11.34
CA ILE A 137 8.42 6.43 -10.48
C ILE A 137 7.90 6.91 -9.16
N GLU A 138 6.59 6.94 -9.06
CA GLU A 138 5.98 6.74 -7.75
C GLU A 138 6.45 5.38 -7.25
N ILE A 139 6.68 5.21 -5.96
CA ILE A 139 6.91 3.86 -5.42
C ILE A 139 5.81 3.63 -4.43
N PRO A 140 4.77 2.92 -4.85
CA PRO A 140 3.79 2.52 -3.87
C PRO A 140 3.63 1.00 -3.92
N PHE A 141 3.36 0.46 -2.75
CA PHE A 141 3.41 -0.94 -2.39
C PHE A 141 2.21 -1.72 -2.92
N VAL A 142 2.34 -3.05 -2.96
CA VAL A 142 1.25 -3.97 -3.32
C VAL A 142 1.21 -5.10 -2.33
N PHE A 143 0.28 -5.04 -1.38
CA PHE A 143 0.02 -6.11 -0.42
C PHE A 143 -0.77 -7.24 -1.08
N THR A 144 -0.33 -8.47 -0.83
CA THR A 144 -1.06 -9.68 -1.18
C THR A 144 -0.87 -10.68 -0.05
N LEU A 145 -1.95 -11.26 0.49
CA LEU A 145 -1.91 -12.55 1.17
C LEU A 145 -2.91 -13.50 0.51
N LEU A 146 -2.40 -14.65 0.07
CA LEU A 146 -3.04 -15.92 -0.33
C LEU A 146 -4.29 -15.93 -1.24
N GLN A 147 -4.91 -14.79 -1.55
CA GLN A 147 -6.10 -14.72 -2.41
C GLN A 147 -6.37 -13.32 -3.00
N SER A 148 -5.52 -12.31 -2.74
CA SER A 148 -5.68 -10.94 -3.27
C SER A 148 -4.53 -10.49 -4.16
N ALA A 149 -3.88 -11.43 -4.85
CA ALA A 149 -2.91 -11.03 -5.86
C ALA A 149 -3.66 -10.22 -6.93
N PRO A 150 -3.04 -9.20 -7.52
CA PRO A 150 -3.68 -8.49 -8.64
C PRO A 150 -4.00 -9.40 -9.84
N THR A 151 -3.49 -10.63 -9.86
CA THR A 151 -3.82 -11.70 -10.82
C THR A 151 -4.97 -12.62 -10.40
N GLU A 152 -5.44 -12.54 -9.15
CA GLU A 152 -6.51 -13.38 -8.59
C GLU A 152 -7.86 -12.66 -8.62
N PRO A 153 -9.00 -13.38 -8.57
CA PRO A 153 -10.33 -12.77 -8.50
C PRO A 153 -10.43 -11.76 -7.36
N LEU A 154 -11.13 -10.65 -7.60
CA LEU A 154 -11.27 -9.58 -6.63
C LEU A 154 -11.85 -10.10 -5.30
N THR A 155 -11.09 -9.90 -4.22
CA THR A 155 -11.61 -10.14 -2.87
C THR A 155 -12.07 -8.84 -2.23
N ARG A 156 -12.84 -8.94 -1.14
CA ARG A 156 -13.22 -7.80 -0.30
C ARG A 156 -11.99 -7.03 0.24
N TRP A 157 -10.84 -7.70 0.31
CA TRP A 157 -9.57 -7.06 0.66
C TRP A 157 -8.88 -6.62 -0.63
N SER A 158 -9.16 -5.38 -1.02
CA SER A 158 -8.43 -4.67 -2.08
C SER A 158 -6.93 -4.58 -1.76
N GLN A 159 -6.15 -4.07 -2.69
CA GLN A 159 -4.74 -3.81 -2.47
C GLN A 159 -4.54 -2.45 -1.77
N VAL A 160 -3.38 -2.27 -1.15
CA VAL A 160 -3.01 -1.02 -0.48
C VAL A 160 -1.77 -0.42 -1.12
N ARG A 161 -1.89 0.83 -1.58
CA ARG A 161 -0.87 1.59 -2.30
C ARG A 161 -0.43 2.78 -1.45
N CYS A 162 0.87 2.97 -1.22
CA CYS A 162 1.38 4.03 -0.33
C CYS A 162 2.34 4.97 -1.07
N LEU A 163 1.87 6.16 -1.45
CA LEU A 163 2.65 7.10 -2.27
C LEU A 163 3.92 7.57 -1.56
N LEU A 164 4.98 7.82 -2.34
CA LEU A 164 6.10 8.64 -1.88
C LEU A 164 5.71 10.12 -1.97
N GLN A 165 6.24 10.95 -1.05
CA GLN A 165 6.04 12.41 -1.13
C GLN A 165 6.66 13.01 -2.39
N THR A 166 7.80 12.46 -2.81
CA THR A 166 8.45 12.84 -4.06
C THR A 166 8.68 11.57 -4.87
N PRO A 167 8.14 11.46 -6.08
CA PRO A 167 8.41 10.31 -6.91
C PRO A 167 9.90 10.26 -7.28
N LEU A 168 10.45 9.05 -7.34
CA LEU A 168 11.78 8.80 -7.86
C LEU A 168 11.72 8.70 -9.38
N PHE A 169 12.85 8.73 -10.04
CA PHE A 169 12.95 8.47 -11.47
C PHE A 169 14.01 7.42 -11.67
N THR A 170 13.66 6.30 -12.30
CA THR A 170 14.63 5.28 -12.68
C THR A 170 14.56 4.99 -14.17
N LYS A 171 15.66 4.41 -14.67
CA LYS A 171 15.82 3.92 -16.03
C LYS A 171 15.84 2.38 -16.03
N PRO A 172 15.55 1.76 -17.18
CA PRO A 172 15.85 0.36 -17.42
C PRO A 172 17.22 -0.10 -16.95
N GLY A 173 17.23 -1.14 -16.13
CA GLY A 173 18.42 -1.75 -15.55
C GLY A 173 18.92 -1.12 -14.25
N GLN A 174 18.29 -0.03 -13.76
CA GLN A 174 18.62 0.53 -12.45
C GLN A 174 18.04 -0.32 -11.31
N THR A 175 18.56 -0.12 -10.10
CA THR A 175 18.13 -0.85 -8.92
C THR A 175 17.53 0.10 -7.92
N LEU A 176 16.45 -0.36 -7.30
CA LEU A 176 15.76 0.36 -6.26
C LEU A 176 15.97 -0.39 -4.94
N SER A 177 16.64 0.25 -4.00
CA SER A 177 16.74 -0.23 -2.61
C SER A 177 15.81 0.58 -1.75
N GLY A 178 15.13 -0.03 -0.78
CA GLY A 178 14.28 0.72 0.13
C GLY A 178 13.98 -0.07 1.38
N THR A 179 13.41 0.56 2.40
CA THR A 179 12.94 -0.13 3.61
C THR A 179 11.47 0.17 3.86
N VAL A 180 10.76 -0.85 4.36
CA VAL A 180 9.41 -0.71 4.90
C VAL A 180 9.42 -1.15 6.35
N LEU A 181 8.97 -0.24 7.20
CA LEU A 181 8.87 -0.45 8.62
C LEU A 181 7.44 -0.15 9.06
N LEU A 182 6.80 -1.14 9.67
CA LEU A 182 5.48 -1.02 10.25
C LEU A 182 5.62 -0.91 11.76
N VAL A 183 5.16 0.21 12.32
CA VAL A 183 5.21 0.47 13.76
C VAL A 183 3.79 0.48 14.30
N ALA A 184 3.48 -0.44 15.22
CA ALA A 184 2.18 -0.49 15.85
C ALA A 184 1.92 0.80 16.66
N ASN A 185 0.74 1.39 16.47
CA ASN A 185 0.34 2.62 17.13
C ASN A 185 -0.78 2.38 18.17
N ASN A 186 -1.06 3.40 18.97
CA ASN A 186 -2.07 3.35 20.05
C ASN A 186 -3.52 3.40 19.53
N ARG A 187 -3.73 3.53 18.21
CA ARG A 187 -5.05 3.61 17.56
C ARG A 187 -5.48 2.29 16.94
N GLN A 188 -4.93 1.18 17.46
CA GLN A 188 -5.14 -0.18 16.95
C GLN A 188 -4.77 -0.33 15.47
N SER A 189 -3.72 0.36 15.02
CA SER A 189 -3.25 0.32 13.64
C SER A 189 -1.73 0.44 13.58
N TYR A 190 -1.18 0.74 12.39
CA TYR A 190 0.24 0.86 12.13
C TYR A 190 0.58 2.18 11.45
N ASP A 191 1.71 2.75 11.83
CA ASP A 191 2.39 3.79 11.07
C ASP A 191 3.38 3.10 10.11
N ILE A 192 3.24 3.39 8.81
CA ILE A 192 4.01 2.77 7.73
C ILE A 192 5.13 3.73 7.34
N HIS A 193 6.35 3.44 7.75
CA HIS A 193 7.53 4.18 7.35
C HIS A 193 8.11 3.54 6.09
N ILE A 194 8.17 4.31 5.00
CA ILE A 194 8.69 3.87 3.72
C ILE A 194 9.87 4.76 3.33
N SER A 195 10.93 4.13 2.83
CA SER A 195 12.03 4.84 2.17
C SER A 195 12.48 4.05 0.97
N ALA A 196 12.90 4.74 -0.07
CA ALA A 196 13.43 4.13 -1.28
C ALA A 196 14.50 5.02 -1.89
N THR A 197 15.50 4.40 -2.50
CA THR A 197 16.70 4.99 -3.05
C THR A 197 17.02 4.33 -4.38
N VAL A 198 17.29 5.15 -5.39
CA VAL A 198 17.82 4.67 -6.66
C VAL A 198 19.33 4.50 -6.52
N ASP A 199 19.81 3.26 -6.51
CA ASP A 199 21.20 2.96 -6.10
C ASP A 199 22.25 3.67 -6.98
N GLN A 200 21.97 3.83 -8.28
CA GLN A 200 22.91 4.42 -9.24
C GLN A 200 23.02 5.94 -9.11
N SER A 201 21.98 6.62 -8.64
CA SER A 201 21.96 8.09 -8.52
C SER A 201 22.04 8.57 -7.07
N GLY A 202 21.77 7.70 -6.11
CA GLY A 202 21.69 8.03 -4.69
C GLY A 202 20.45 8.86 -4.31
N PHE A 203 19.54 9.14 -5.25
CA PHE A 203 18.32 9.87 -4.93
C PHE A 203 17.41 9.02 -4.04
N THR A 204 17.09 9.57 -2.87
CA THR A 204 16.22 8.95 -1.88
C THR A 204 14.91 9.72 -1.74
N SER A 205 13.83 9.00 -1.53
CA SER A 205 12.53 9.55 -1.15
C SER A 205 11.89 8.64 -0.11
N GLY A 206 11.00 9.20 0.69
CA GLY A 206 10.32 8.47 1.74
C GLY A 206 8.99 9.10 2.10
N ASN A 207 8.24 8.41 2.94
CA ASN A 207 6.98 8.89 3.49
C ASN A 207 6.65 8.13 4.79
N VAL A 208 5.74 8.67 5.59
CA VAL A 208 5.20 8.04 6.79
C VAL A 208 3.69 8.04 6.70
N LEU A 209 3.08 6.89 6.43
CA LEU A 209 1.64 6.78 6.23
C LEU A 209 0.93 6.25 7.47
N ASP A 210 -0.34 6.62 7.63
CA ASP A 210 -1.19 6.18 8.72
C ASP A 210 -2.21 5.15 8.23
N LEU A 211 -1.99 3.87 8.55
CA LEU A 211 -2.92 2.80 8.17
C LEU A 211 -4.30 2.96 8.83
N LYS A 212 -4.45 3.78 9.87
CA LYS A 212 -5.76 4.06 10.47
C LYS A 212 -6.62 4.98 9.60
N ASN A 213 -6.01 5.78 8.72
CA ASN A 213 -6.69 6.76 7.88
C ASN A 213 -6.49 6.47 6.38
N PRO A 214 -6.98 5.31 5.87
CA PRO A 214 -6.87 5.00 4.45
C PRO A 214 -7.83 5.84 3.60
N TYR A 215 -7.41 6.13 2.37
CA TYR A 215 -8.28 6.67 1.33
C TYR A 215 -8.83 5.53 0.47
N PHE A 216 -10.14 5.34 0.49
CA PHE A 216 -10.82 4.34 -0.35
C PHE A 216 -11.12 4.94 -1.72
N ARG A 217 -10.41 4.48 -2.75
CA ARG A 217 -10.61 4.94 -4.12
C ARG A 217 -11.57 3.98 -4.84
N LEU A 218 -12.82 4.40 -4.97
CA LEU A 218 -13.84 3.66 -5.72
C LEU A 218 -13.63 3.91 -7.22
N LEU A 219 -13.24 2.87 -7.95
CA LEU A 219 -13.22 2.94 -9.42
C LEU A 219 -14.66 2.86 -9.96
N PRO A 220 -15.06 3.67 -10.96
CA PRO A 220 -16.41 3.66 -11.51
C PRO A 220 -16.89 2.36 -12.18
N SER A 221 -16.05 1.33 -12.28
CA SER A 221 -16.36 0.12 -13.08
C SER A 221 -17.21 -0.94 -12.39
N HIS A 222 -17.74 -0.69 -11.18
CA HIS A 222 -18.68 -1.60 -10.50
C HIS A 222 -19.88 -0.87 -9.88
N ILE A 223 -20.43 0.14 -10.56
CA ILE A 223 -21.85 0.48 -10.39
C ILE A 223 -22.63 -0.44 -11.35
N GLU A 224 -22.60 -1.75 -11.09
CA GLU A 224 -23.75 -2.57 -11.47
C GLU A 224 -24.80 -2.33 -10.38
N HIS A 225 -25.99 -1.95 -10.81
CA HIS A 225 -27.19 -1.91 -9.99
C HIS A 225 -27.47 -3.30 -9.42
N ASP A 226 -26.80 -3.68 -8.33
CA ASP A 226 -27.25 -4.78 -7.49
C ASP A 226 -28.41 -4.27 -6.64
N ASP A 227 -29.58 -4.41 -7.23
CA ASP A 227 -30.90 -4.27 -6.64
C ASP A 227 -30.99 -5.27 -5.45
N ILE A 228 -30.81 -4.77 -4.22
CA ILE A 228 -30.83 -5.54 -2.97
C ILE A 228 -32.25 -6.11 -2.64
N SER A 229 -33.18 -6.12 -3.58
CA SER A 229 -34.56 -6.57 -3.32
C SER A 229 -34.88 -8.04 -3.64
N ASN A 230 -34.03 -8.82 -4.34
CA ASN A 230 -34.48 -10.09 -4.94
C ASN A 230 -33.70 -11.38 -4.64
N ARG A 231 -32.94 -11.47 -3.54
CA ARG A 231 -32.29 -12.74 -3.12
C ARG A 231 -32.70 -13.26 -1.73
N ALA A 232 -33.94 -13.00 -1.34
CA ALA A 232 -34.55 -13.64 -0.19
C ALA A 232 -35.73 -14.53 -0.59
N HIS A 233 -35.55 -15.47 -1.52
CA HIS A 233 -36.40 -16.68 -1.64
C HIS A 233 -35.69 -17.70 -2.53
N LEU A 234 -35.15 -18.76 -1.92
CA LEU A 234 -35.17 -20.15 -2.38
C LEU A 234 -34.29 -20.98 -1.42
N ILE A 235 -34.96 -21.46 -0.36
CA ILE A 235 -34.80 -22.84 0.12
C ILE A 235 -35.62 -23.71 -0.83
#